data_AF-A0A344LGX2-F1
#
_entry.id   AF-A0A344LGX2-F1
#
_cell.length_a   1.000
_cell.length_b   1.000
_cell.length_c   1.000
_cell.angle_alpha   90.00
_cell.angle_beta   90.00
_cell.angle_gamma   90.00
#
_symmetry.space_group_name_H-M   'P 1'
#
loop_
_entity.id
_entity.type
_entity.pdbx_description
1 polymer ?
#
loop_
_entity_poly.entity_id
_entity_poly.type
_entity_poly.pdbx_seq_one_letter_code
_entity_poly.pdbx_strand_id
1 'polypeptide(L)'
;MTFIPQSMPNPAEQAEKREKAWELKLRGLSDAAIGEIMGVSRQTIANWRKKDLNERLGVPAAEWRERQLVQLERMYVQLADVLETSHPLVSHGKVILSEDGKPLEDLELKLKTQDRILRNIERTAKLLGLDAPVKAEIEDKTPPVPAELIELLEKARAEVSATEARLAND
;
A
#
# COMPACT_ATOMS: atom_id res chain seq x y z
N MET A 1 -36.32 -29.88 5.36
CA MET A 1 -35.85 -28.62 5.94
C MET A 1 -35.33 -27.78 4.78
N THR A 2 -36.13 -26.83 4.29
CA THR A 2 -35.86 -26.12 3.03
C THR A 2 -34.96 -24.92 3.30
N PHE A 3 -33.76 -24.93 2.73
CA PHE A 3 -32.82 -23.81 2.81
C PHE A 3 -33.36 -22.66 1.95
N ILE A 4 -33.84 -21.59 2.59
CA ILE A 4 -34.22 -20.36 1.89
C ILE A 4 -32.93 -19.57 1.66
N PRO A 5 -32.47 -19.37 0.42
CA PRO A 5 -31.30 -18.55 0.16
C PRO A 5 -31.60 -17.11 0.58
N GLN A 6 -30.80 -16.58 1.50
CA GLN A 6 -30.85 -15.17 1.88
C GLN A 6 -30.60 -14.32 0.62
N SER A 7 -31.58 -13.51 0.24
CA SER A 7 -31.50 -12.58 -0.89
C SER A 7 -30.29 -11.67 -0.70
N MET A 8 -29.36 -11.66 -1.66
CA MET A 8 -28.23 -10.73 -1.62
C MET A 8 -28.77 -9.30 -1.61
N PRO A 9 -28.33 -8.42 -0.70
CA PRO A 9 -28.87 -7.08 -0.62
C PRO A 9 -28.56 -6.32 -1.91
N ASN A 10 -29.59 -5.72 -2.52
CA ASN A 10 -29.53 -5.01 -3.79
C ASN A 10 -28.34 -4.03 -3.82
N PRO A 11 -27.42 -4.13 -4.79
CA PRO A 11 -26.25 -3.25 -4.89
C PRO A 11 -26.59 -1.75 -4.92
N ALA A 12 -27.71 -1.37 -5.54
CA ALA A 12 -28.15 0.02 -5.61
C ALA A 12 -28.56 0.57 -4.23
N GLU A 13 -29.35 -0.19 -3.48
CA GLU A 13 -29.77 0.19 -2.12
C GLU A 13 -28.58 0.29 -1.15
N GLN A 14 -27.56 -0.56 -1.33
CA GLN A 14 -26.33 -0.44 -0.56
C GLN A 14 -25.55 0.83 -0.93
N ALA A 15 -25.53 1.22 -2.20
CA ALA A 15 -24.87 2.46 -2.63
C ALA A 15 -25.55 3.70 -2.01
N GLU A 16 -26.88 3.77 -2.04
CA GLU A 16 -27.66 4.85 -1.43
C GLU A 16 -27.42 4.95 0.08
N LYS A 17 -27.40 3.81 0.79
CA LYS A 17 -27.09 3.77 2.23
C LYS A 17 -25.67 4.29 2.51
N ARG A 18 -24.68 3.93 1.69
CA ARG A 18 -23.30 4.42 1.84
C ARG A 18 -23.20 5.93 1.61
N GLU A 19 -23.88 6.45 0.59
CA GLU A 19 -23.91 7.88 0.29
C GLU A 19 -24.52 8.68 1.45
N LYS A 20 -25.64 8.21 1.99
CA LYS A 20 -26.28 8.84 3.16
C LYS A 20 -25.38 8.83 4.40
N ALA A 21 -24.66 7.73 4.63
CA ALA A 21 -23.68 7.65 5.72
C ALA A 21 -22.51 8.63 5.52
N TRP A 22 -22.08 8.86 4.27
CA TRP A 22 -21.05 9.82 3.91
C TRP A 22 -21.51 11.27 4.15
N GLU A 23 -22.74 11.62 3.74
CA GLU A 23 -23.31 12.95 3.99
C GLU A 23 -23.39 13.29 5.47
N LEU A 24 -23.90 12.36 6.29
CA LEU A 24 -23.96 12.55 7.74
C LEU A 24 -22.57 12.72 8.35
N LYS A 25 -21.56 12.04 7.79
CA LYS A 25 -20.18 12.22 8.20
C LYS A 25 -19.64 13.61 7.87
N LEU A 26 -19.92 14.13 6.68
CA LEU A 26 -19.52 15.49 6.28
C LEU A 26 -20.15 16.57 7.18
N ARG A 27 -21.33 16.30 7.75
CA ARG A 27 -21.98 17.15 8.76
C ARG A 27 -21.34 17.03 10.16
N GLY A 28 -20.27 16.25 10.31
CA GLY A 28 -19.50 16.15 11.54
C GLY A 28 -19.95 15.06 12.52
N LEU A 29 -20.91 14.20 12.14
CA LEU A 29 -21.40 13.15 13.05
C LEU A 29 -20.36 12.04 13.29
N SER A 30 -20.40 11.45 14.48
CA SER A 30 -19.58 10.27 14.81
C SER A 30 -20.15 9.01 14.17
N ASP A 31 -19.31 7.99 13.93
CA ASP A 31 -19.76 6.74 13.29
C ASP A 31 -20.78 5.99 14.18
N ALA A 32 -20.76 6.25 15.50
CA ALA A 32 -21.76 5.76 16.45
C ALA A 32 -23.12 6.47 16.26
N ALA A 33 -23.13 7.81 16.23
CA ALA A 33 -24.36 8.58 16.02
C ALA A 33 -24.99 8.31 14.63
N ILE A 34 -24.17 8.13 13.61
CA ILE A 34 -24.63 7.73 12.28
C ILE A 34 -25.26 6.34 12.33
N GLY A 35 -24.63 5.39 13.03
CA GLY A 35 -25.16 4.04 13.23
C GLY A 35 -26.53 4.06 13.92
N GLU A 36 -26.69 4.87 14.96
CA GLU A 36 -27.96 5.08 15.66
C GLU A 36 -29.05 5.65 14.73
N ILE A 37 -28.73 6.70 13.96
CA ILE A 37 -29.66 7.30 12.99
C ILE A 37 -30.07 6.31 11.90
N MET A 38 -29.14 5.47 11.46
CA MET A 38 -29.34 4.56 10.33
C MET A 38 -29.78 3.14 10.75
N GLY A 39 -29.88 2.87 12.05
CA GLY A 39 -30.25 1.55 12.58
C GLY A 39 -29.22 0.46 12.30
N VAL A 40 -27.93 0.80 12.22
CA VAL A 40 -26.83 -0.14 11.96
C VAL A 40 -25.69 0.03 12.95
N SER A 41 -24.83 -0.99 13.06
CA SER A 41 -23.68 -0.92 13.98
C SER A 41 -22.67 0.15 13.56
N ARG A 42 -21.93 0.70 14.53
CA ARG A 42 -20.76 1.57 14.28
C ARG A 42 -19.78 0.92 13.30
N GLN A 43 -19.54 -0.38 13.44
CA GLN A 43 -18.60 -1.11 12.59
C GLN A 43 -19.09 -1.18 11.14
N THR A 44 -20.39 -1.32 10.93
CA THR A 44 -21.02 -1.29 9.61
C THR A 44 -20.79 0.07 8.93
N ILE A 45 -21.01 1.18 9.64
CA ILE A 45 -20.74 2.53 9.13
C ILE A 45 -19.26 2.72 8.80
N ALA A 46 -18.35 2.30 9.67
CA ALA A 46 -16.92 2.38 9.41
C ALA A 46 -16.50 1.62 8.15
N ASN A 47 -17.04 0.41 7.94
CA ASN A 47 -16.81 -0.39 6.74
C ASN A 47 -17.38 0.26 5.48
N TRP A 48 -18.59 0.80 5.56
CA TRP A 48 -19.24 1.54 4.47
C TRP A 48 -18.43 2.76 4.05
N ARG A 49 -18.00 3.59 5.01
CA ARG A 49 -17.15 4.77 4.75
C ARG A 49 -15.81 4.38 4.15
N LYS A 50 -15.17 3.31 4.64
CA LYS A 50 -13.91 2.81 4.08
C LYS A 50 -14.08 2.39 2.62
N LYS A 51 -15.17 1.67 2.31
CA LYS A 51 -15.48 1.23 0.94
C LYS A 51 -15.80 2.42 0.02
N ASP A 52 -16.63 3.35 0.49
CA ASP A 52 -17.00 4.56 -0.26
C ASP A 52 -15.80 5.48 -0.51
N LEU A 53 -14.94 5.68 0.50
CA LEU A 53 -13.67 6.40 0.36
C LEU A 53 -12.75 5.73 -0.68
N ASN A 54 -12.63 4.41 -0.62
CA ASN A 54 -11.84 3.65 -1.59
C ASN A 54 -12.42 3.71 -3.01
N GLU A 55 -13.74 3.72 -3.18
CA GLU A 55 -14.37 3.88 -4.50
C GLU A 55 -14.16 5.30 -5.03
N ARG A 56 -14.43 6.32 -4.20
CA ARG A 56 -14.31 7.74 -4.55
C ARG A 56 -12.87 8.19 -4.83
N LEU A 57 -11.88 7.67 -4.07
CA LEU A 57 -10.47 7.99 -4.28
C LEU A 57 -9.79 7.01 -5.23
N GLY A 58 -10.21 5.74 -5.23
CA GLY A 58 -9.57 4.69 -6.00
C GLY A 58 -9.76 4.85 -7.50
N VAL A 59 -10.94 5.29 -7.97
CA VAL A 59 -11.18 5.53 -9.40
C VAL A 59 -10.34 6.72 -9.91
N PRO A 60 -10.38 7.92 -9.31
CA PRO A 60 -9.48 9.01 -9.70
C PRO A 60 -8.00 8.65 -9.56
N ALA A 61 -7.62 7.88 -8.55
CA ALA A 61 -6.24 7.43 -8.38
C ALA A 61 -5.80 6.39 -9.43
N ALA A 62 -6.72 5.55 -9.92
CA ALA A 62 -6.44 4.61 -11.00
C ALA A 62 -6.28 5.33 -12.34
N GLU A 63 -7.21 6.22 -12.68
CA GLU A 63 -7.13 7.04 -13.90
C GLU A 63 -5.86 7.92 -13.91
N TRP A 64 -5.52 8.51 -12.77
CA TRP A 64 -4.29 9.29 -12.65
C TRP A 64 -3.05 8.41 -12.85
N ARG A 65 -2.99 7.22 -12.23
CA ARG A 65 -1.88 6.27 -12.44
C ARG A 65 -1.75 5.87 -13.90
N GLU A 66 -2.86 5.57 -14.57
CA GLU A 66 -2.86 5.20 -16.00
C GLU A 66 -2.32 6.34 -16.88
N ARG A 67 -2.78 7.58 -16.67
CA ARG A 67 -2.25 8.75 -17.39
C ARG A 67 -0.75 8.94 -17.16
N GLN A 68 -0.28 8.74 -15.92
CA GLN A 68 1.14 8.82 -15.60
C GLN A 68 1.95 7.72 -16.27
N LEU A 69 1.44 6.48 -16.33
CA LEU A 69 2.09 5.38 -17.05
C LEU A 69 2.23 5.69 -18.54
N VAL A 70 1.16 6.15 -19.20
CA VAL A 70 1.20 6.56 -20.61
C VAL A 70 2.23 7.67 -20.85
N GLN A 71 2.34 8.63 -19.92
CA GLN A 71 3.35 9.69 -20.01
C GLN A 71 4.77 9.14 -19.87
N LEU A 72 5.00 8.22 -18.93
CA LEU A 72 6.30 7.57 -18.73
C LEU A 72 6.70 6.71 -19.92
N GLU A 73 5.79 5.96 -20.52
CA GLU A 73 6.03 5.18 -21.75
C GLU A 73 6.44 6.08 -22.91
N ARG A 74 5.74 7.21 -23.13
CA ARG A 74 6.12 8.18 -24.16
C ARG A 74 7.53 8.74 -23.94
N MET A 75 7.88 9.05 -22.70
CA MET A 75 9.22 9.51 -22.35
C MET A 75 10.27 8.41 -22.59
N TYR A 76 9.94 7.15 -22.30
CA TYR A 76 10.83 6.01 -22.55
C TYR A 76 11.14 5.89 -24.05
N VAL A 77 10.12 5.92 -24.92
CA VAL A 77 10.30 5.85 -26.37
C VAL A 77 11.19 6.99 -26.88
N GLN A 78 10.97 8.22 -26.40
CA GLN A 78 11.80 9.37 -26.77
C GLN A 78 13.26 9.23 -26.32
N LEU A 79 13.49 8.68 -25.14
CA LEU A 79 14.85 8.45 -24.64
C LEU A 79 15.54 7.28 -25.35
N ALA A 80 14.79 6.26 -25.75
CA ALA A 80 15.30 5.14 -26.54
C ALA A 80 15.79 5.63 -27.92
N ASP A 81 15.02 6.50 -28.57
CA ASP A 81 15.39 7.13 -29.84
C ASP A 81 16.72 7.91 -29.76
N VAL A 82 16.95 8.60 -28.64
CA VAL A 82 18.22 9.30 -28.37
C VAL A 82 19.40 8.33 -28.17
N LEU A 83 19.17 7.13 -27.66
CA LEU A 83 20.23 6.13 -27.50
C LEU A 83 20.59 5.43 -28.82
N GLU A 84 19.60 5.24 -29.69
CA GLU A 84 19.79 4.63 -31.01
C GLU A 84 20.41 5.61 -32.01
N THR A 85 20.14 6.90 -31.85
CA THR A 85 20.68 7.95 -32.70
C THR A 85 22.15 8.25 -32.37
N SER A 86 22.99 8.40 -33.39
CA SER A 86 24.36 8.88 -33.19
C SER A 86 24.39 10.39 -33.03
N HIS A 87 24.88 10.83 -31.87
CA HIS A 87 24.96 12.24 -31.51
C HIS A 87 26.42 12.70 -31.52
N PRO A 88 26.81 13.65 -32.38
CA PRO A 88 28.17 14.18 -32.39
C PRO A 88 28.42 15.02 -31.13
N LEU A 89 29.60 14.89 -30.56
CA LEU A 89 30.07 15.71 -29.46
C LEU A 89 30.31 17.15 -29.95
N VAL A 90 29.62 18.09 -29.31
CA VAL A 90 29.73 19.52 -29.63
C VAL A 90 30.36 20.26 -28.44
N SER A 91 31.45 20.98 -28.71
CA SER A 91 32.10 21.87 -27.74
C SER A 91 32.23 23.27 -28.32
N HIS A 92 31.79 24.28 -27.56
CA HIS A 92 31.78 25.69 -27.99
C HIS A 92 31.13 25.92 -29.38
N GLY A 93 30.07 25.17 -29.70
CA GLY A 93 29.35 25.27 -30.97
C GLY A 93 30.05 24.60 -32.17
N LYS A 94 31.14 23.86 -31.94
CA LYS A 94 31.85 23.11 -32.97
C LYS A 94 31.77 21.61 -32.71
N VAL A 95 31.54 20.84 -33.78
CA VAL A 95 31.60 19.37 -33.74
C VAL A 95 33.06 18.95 -33.58
N ILE A 96 33.33 18.13 -32.58
CA ILE A 96 34.66 17.55 -32.36
C ILE A 96 34.83 16.37 -33.32
N LEU A 97 35.96 16.35 -34.02
CA LEU A 97 36.34 15.28 -34.93
C LEU A 97 37.41 14.39 -34.29
N SER A 98 37.35 13.09 -34.58
CA SER A 98 38.39 12.11 -34.27
C SER A 98 39.61 12.31 -35.18
N GLU A 99 40.70 11.59 -34.90
CA GLU A 99 41.91 11.54 -35.73
C GLU A 99 41.62 11.13 -37.18
N ASP A 100 40.59 10.31 -37.40
CA ASP A 100 40.13 9.87 -38.72
C ASP A 100 39.24 10.90 -39.46
N GLY A 101 39.04 12.09 -38.89
CA GLY A 101 38.18 13.15 -39.43
C GLY A 101 36.67 12.90 -39.29
N LYS A 102 36.26 11.82 -38.60
CA LYS A 102 34.86 11.51 -38.30
C LYS A 102 34.38 12.23 -37.03
N PRO A 103 33.12 12.68 -36.93
CA PRO A 103 32.57 13.23 -35.69
C PRO A 103 32.72 12.26 -34.52
N LEU A 104 33.26 12.75 -33.40
CA LEU A 104 33.34 12.01 -32.17
C LEU A 104 31.94 11.90 -31.56
N GLU A 105 31.57 10.74 -31.02
CA GLU A 105 30.26 10.53 -30.41
C GLU A 105 30.17 11.10 -28.99
N ASP A 106 29.04 11.69 -28.64
CA ASP A 106 28.75 12.19 -27.30
C ASP A 106 28.31 11.05 -26.36
N LEU A 107 29.31 10.41 -25.75
CA LEU A 107 29.08 9.36 -24.76
C LEU A 107 28.45 9.89 -23.47
N GLU A 108 28.67 11.17 -23.13
CA GLU A 108 28.09 11.78 -21.92
C GLU A 108 26.58 11.94 -22.07
N LEU A 109 26.11 12.35 -23.24
CA LEU A 109 24.69 12.39 -23.57
C LEU A 109 24.05 11.00 -23.48
N LYS A 110 24.72 9.96 -23.98
CA LYS A 110 24.22 8.58 -23.88
C LYS A 110 24.09 8.12 -22.43
N LEU A 111 25.11 8.31 -21.60
CA LEU A 111 25.08 7.94 -20.18
C LEU A 111 23.98 8.71 -19.41
N LYS A 112 23.87 10.03 -19.63
CA LYS A 112 22.78 10.84 -19.05
C LYS A 112 21.40 10.36 -19.48
N THR A 113 21.27 9.86 -20.70
CA THR A 113 20.00 9.31 -21.22
C THR A 113 19.68 7.99 -20.56
N GLN A 114 20.65 7.09 -20.38
CA GLN A 114 20.49 5.85 -19.62
C GLN A 114 20.05 6.10 -18.18
N ASP A 115 20.66 7.07 -17.48
CA ASP A 115 20.24 7.45 -16.13
C ASP A 115 18.78 7.92 -16.06
N ARG A 116 18.32 8.66 -17.08
CA ARG A 116 16.93 9.10 -17.18
C ARG A 116 15.97 7.94 -17.42
N ILE A 117 16.39 6.94 -18.21
CA ILE A 117 15.62 5.71 -18.42
C ILE A 117 15.50 4.92 -17.11
N LEU A 118 16.59 4.74 -16.36
CA LEU A 118 16.56 4.06 -15.06
C LEU A 118 15.57 4.73 -14.10
N ARG A 119 15.59 6.07 -14.01
CA ARG A 119 14.62 6.83 -13.20
C ARG A 119 13.18 6.66 -13.67
N ASN A 120 12.95 6.48 -14.98
CA ASN A 120 11.62 6.22 -15.53
C ASN A 120 11.12 4.83 -15.11
N ILE A 121 11.98 3.82 -15.20
CA ILE A 121 11.69 2.44 -14.78
C ILE A 121 11.37 2.39 -13.27
N GLU A 122 12.16 3.04 -12.42
CA GLU A 122 11.89 3.13 -10.98
C GLU A 122 10.53 3.78 -10.67
N ARG A 123 10.18 4.85 -11.39
CA ARG A 123 8.87 5.50 -11.21
C ARG A 123 7.72 4.60 -11.64
N THR A 124 7.90 3.86 -12.74
CA THR A 124 6.94 2.87 -13.23
C THR A 124 6.74 1.75 -12.20
N ALA A 125 7.82 1.20 -11.65
CA ALA A 125 7.77 0.19 -10.59
C ALA A 125 7.00 0.68 -9.35
N LYS A 126 7.23 1.93 -8.94
CA LYS A 126 6.51 2.57 -7.82
C LYS A 126 5.03 2.77 -8.11
N LEU A 127 4.65 3.20 -9.31
CA LEU A 127 3.24 3.38 -9.69
C LEU A 127 2.48 2.05 -9.78
N LEU A 128 3.17 0.99 -10.20
CA LEU A 128 2.64 -0.37 -10.25
C LEU A 128 2.68 -1.09 -8.89
N GLY A 129 3.41 -0.55 -7.92
CA GLY A 129 3.57 -1.16 -6.60
C GLY A 129 4.48 -2.39 -6.60
N LEU A 130 5.36 -2.55 -7.60
CA LEU A 130 6.30 -3.67 -7.67
C LEU A 130 7.32 -3.65 -6.52
N ASP A 131 7.60 -2.46 -5.99
CA ASP A 131 8.49 -2.26 -4.84
C ASP A 131 7.77 -2.37 -3.48
N ALA A 132 6.48 -2.69 -3.47
CA ALA A 132 5.73 -2.78 -2.22
C ALA A 132 6.24 -3.97 -1.37
N PRO A 133 6.44 -3.79 -0.05
CA PRO A 133 6.89 -4.86 0.82
C PRO A 133 5.87 -6.00 0.84
N VAL A 134 6.33 -7.21 0.49
CA VAL A 134 5.52 -8.43 0.60
C VAL A 134 5.39 -8.78 2.07
N LYS A 135 4.16 -8.83 2.60
CA LYS A 135 3.91 -9.30 3.96
C LYS A 135 4.19 -10.80 4.02
N ALA A 136 5.23 -11.20 4.74
CA ALA A 136 5.43 -12.60 5.08
C ALA A 136 4.44 -12.97 6.20
N GLU A 137 3.63 -14.01 5.97
CA GLU A 137 2.89 -14.66 7.06
C GLU A 137 3.89 -15.47 7.88
N ILE A 138 4.26 -14.93 9.04
CA ILE A 138 5.09 -15.64 10.01
C ILE A 138 4.13 -16.43 10.89
N GLU A 139 4.11 -17.76 10.73
CA GLU A 139 3.55 -18.64 11.75
C GLU A 139 4.46 -18.58 12.97
N ASP A 140 4.07 -17.78 13.96
CA ASP A 140 4.67 -17.83 15.29
C ASP A 140 4.25 -19.15 15.95
N LYS A 141 5.03 -20.20 15.71
CA LYS A 141 4.95 -21.45 16.46
C LYS A 141 5.61 -21.23 17.81
N THR A 142 4.98 -20.41 18.66
CA THR A 142 5.30 -20.40 20.08
C THR A 142 4.96 -21.80 20.61
N PRO A 143 5.94 -22.63 21.02
CA PRO A 143 5.63 -23.91 21.61
C PRO A 143 4.79 -23.68 22.87
N PRO A 144 3.75 -24.50 23.12
CA PRO A 144 3.00 -24.41 24.37
C PRO A 144 3.97 -24.52 25.54
N VAL A 145 3.77 -23.68 26.56
CA VAL A 145 4.59 -23.73 27.78
C VAL A 145 4.57 -25.17 28.31
N PRO A 146 5.72 -25.80 28.56
CA PRO A 146 5.78 -27.17 29.05
C PRO A 146 4.96 -27.31 30.34
N ALA A 147 4.19 -28.40 30.48
CA ALA A 147 3.36 -28.65 31.65
C ALA A 147 4.17 -28.60 32.96
N GLU A 148 5.43 -29.05 32.92
CA GLU A 148 6.37 -29.00 34.04
C GLU A 148 6.63 -27.57 34.55
N LEU A 149 6.67 -26.57 33.65
CA LEU A 149 6.83 -25.17 34.05
C LEU A 149 5.57 -24.63 34.75
N ILE A 150 4.39 -25.08 34.32
CA ILE A 150 3.12 -24.69 34.92
C ILE A 150 3.03 -25.25 36.34
N GLU A 151 3.35 -26.53 36.53
CA GLU A 151 3.39 -27.16 37.85
C GLU A 151 4.42 -26.50 38.78
N LEU A 152 5.60 -26.13 38.27
CA LEU A 152 6.62 -25.45 39.05
C LEU A 152 6.16 -24.06 39.51
N LEU A 153 5.45 -23.31 38.65
CA LEU A 153 4.87 -22.01 38.98
C LEU A 153 3.77 -22.12 40.03
N GLU A 154 2.92 -23.14 39.95
CA GLU A 154 1.87 -23.37 40.96
C GLU A 154 2.47 -23.72 42.32
N LYS A 155 3.48 -24.58 42.36
CA LYS A 155 4.21 -24.90 43.60
C LYS A 155 4.89 -23.66 44.20
N ALA A 156 5.60 -22.89 43.39
CA ALA A 156 6.25 -21.66 43.84
C ALA A 156 5.24 -20.64 44.38
N ARG A 157 4.07 -20.49 43.74
CA ARG A 157 2.99 -19.61 44.23
C ARG A 157 2.40 -20.10 45.56
N ALA A 158 2.22 -21.42 45.70
CA ALA A 158 1.72 -22.02 46.94
C ALA A 158 2.70 -21.79 48.10
N GLU A 159 4.00 -21.98 47.88
CA GLU A 159 5.04 -21.75 48.88
C GLU A 159 5.10 -20.28 49.32
N VAL A 160 5.08 -19.34 48.37
CA VAL A 160 5.06 -17.90 48.67
C VAL A 160 3.82 -17.56 49.51
N SER A 161 2.64 -18.02 49.10
CA SER A 161 1.41 -17.77 49.87
C SER A 161 1.45 -18.35 51.29
N ALA A 162 2.08 -19.50 51.48
CA ALA A 162 2.25 -20.13 52.78
C ALA A 162 3.26 -19.37 53.66
N THR A 163 4.33 -18.83 53.06
CA THR A 163 5.27 -17.95 53.77
C THR A 163 4.63 -16.62 54.16
N GLU A 164 3.83 -16.01 53.28
CA GLU A 164 3.09 -14.79 53.57
C GLU A 164 2.06 -15.00 54.69
N ALA A 165 1.33 -16.13 54.69
CA ALA A 165 0.38 -16.48 55.75
C ALA A 165 1.05 -16.77 57.10
N ARG A 166 2.30 -17.24 57.11
CA ARG A 166 3.10 -17.40 58.32
C ARG A 166 3.56 -16.06 58.88
N LEU A 167 4.09 -15.19 58.01
CA LEU A 167 4.53 -13.83 58.37
C LEU A 167 3.38 -12.92 58.84
N ALA A 168 2.14 -13.22 58.44
CA ALA A 168 0.96 -12.47 58.88
C ALA A 168 0.40 -12.88 60.26
N ASN A 169 0.85 -14.01 60.82
CA ASN A 169 0.38 -14.57 62.10
C ASN A 169 1.41 -14.51 63.23
N ASP A 170 2.63 -14.03 62.96
CA ASP A 170 3.65 -13.63 63.95
C ASP A 170 3.60 -12.11 64.19
#